data_AF-W1XHD6-F1
#
_entry.id   AF-W1XHD6-F1
#
_cell.length_a   1.000
_cell.length_b   1.000
_cell.length_c   1.000
_cell.angle_alpha   90.00
_cell.angle_beta   90.00
_cell.angle_gamma   90.00
#
_symmetry.space_group_name_H-M   'P 1'
#
loop_
_entity.id
_entity.type
_entity.pdbx_description
1 polymer ?
#
loop_
_entity_poly.entity_id
_entity_poly.type
_entity_poly.pdbx_seq_one_letter_code
_entity_poly.pdbx_strand_id
1 'polypeptide(L)'
;QIEQVGHTTLRESVGLFDRYREADLIQIEKMKELAEEAFNMGVFGLSFGLEYVPGSSKEEVIELSKVAAKYGKLISIHTRSDCYEGLTTLREAIDITR
;
A
#
# COMPACT_ATOMS: atom_id res chain seq x y z
N GLN A 1 -4.54 -2.90 20.28
CA GLN A 1 -4.72 -2.52 18.87
C GLN A 1 -3.43 -2.90 18.17
N ILE A 2 -3.49 -3.62 17.04
CA ILE A 2 -2.30 -3.89 16.22
C ILE A 2 -2.12 -2.66 15.33
N GLU A 3 -1.00 -1.96 15.48
CA GLU A 3 -0.71 -0.79 14.66
C GLU A 3 -0.14 -1.23 13.31
N GLN A 4 -0.76 -0.74 12.24
CA GLN A 4 -0.29 -0.86 10.86
C GLN A 4 -0.03 0.55 10.32
N VAL A 5 0.94 0.68 9.43
CA VAL A 5 1.14 1.90 8.66
C VAL A 5 0.13 1.93 7.51
N GLY A 6 -0.55 3.05 7.33
CA GLY A 6 -1.58 3.23 6.30
C GLY A 6 -0.98 3.67 4.97
N HIS A 7 -1.36 3.01 3.87
CA HIS A 7 -0.94 3.38 2.52
C HIS A 7 -1.35 4.81 2.14
N THR A 8 -2.56 5.25 2.50
CA THR A 8 -3.00 6.64 2.29
C THR A 8 -2.10 7.63 3.05
N THR A 9 -1.73 7.31 4.30
CA THR A 9 -0.83 8.15 5.11
C THR A 9 0.57 8.24 4.50
N LEU A 10 1.09 7.13 3.92
CA LEU A 10 2.36 7.16 3.19
C LEU A 10 2.28 8.09 1.98
N ARG A 11 1.20 8.03 1.19
CA ARG A 11 0.97 8.93 0.05
C ARG A 11 0.92 10.40 0.47
N GLU A 12 0.17 10.71 1.53
CA GLU A 12 0.08 12.07 2.07
C GLU A 12 1.45 12.57 2.57
N SER A 13 2.26 11.71 3.17
CA SER A 13 3.60 12.03 3.67
C SER A 13 4.59 12.40 2.57
N VAL A 14 4.34 11.96 1.33
CA VAL A 14 5.14 12.32 0.14
C VAL A 14 4.48 13.41 -0.72
N GLY A 15 3.48 14.10 -0.16
CA GLY A 15 2.79 15.21 -0.82
C GLY A 15 1.76 14.78 -1.88
N LEU A 16 1.39 13.50 -1.94
CA LEU A 16 0.42 12.97 -2.88
C LEU A 16 -0.99 12.97 -2.27
N PHE A 17 -1.58 14.16 -2.16
CA PHE A 17 -2.92 14.36 -1.60
C PHE A 17 -4.06 14.04 -2.60
N ASP A 18 -3.76 14.01 -3.89
CA ASP A 18 -4.74 13.62 -4.90
C ASP A 18 -4.86 12.09 -4.95
N ARG A 19 -6.03 11.59 -4.53
CA ARG A 19 -6.35 10.15 -4.47
C ARG A 19 -6.52 9.50 -5.85
N TYR A 20 -6.70 10.29 -6.92
CA TYR A 20 -6.87 9.79 -8.29
C TYR A 20 -5.58 9.82 -9.11
N ARG A 21 -4.54 10.48 -8.60
CA ARG A 21 -3.24 10.59 -9.27
C ARG A 21 -2.35 9.41 -8.96
N GLU A 22 -1.59 8.91 -9.94
CA GLU A 22 -0.54 7.91 -9.69
C GLU A 22 0.66 8.53 -8.97
N ALA A 23 1.31 7.76 -8.11
CA ALA A 23 2.59 8.14 -7.52
C ALA A 23 3.70 8.07 -8.58
N ASP A 24 4.60 9.06 -8.61
CA ASP A 24 5.82 8.94 -9.42
C ASP A 24 6.88 8.08 -8.71
N LEU A 25 7.95 7.72 -9.44
CA LEU A 25 9.01 6.86 -8.91
C LEU A 25 9.70 7.44 -7.66
N ILE A 26 9.84 8.77 -7.58
CA ILE A 26 10.47 9.43 -6.42
C ILE A 26 9.56 9.30 -5.20
N GLN A 27 8.26 9.50 -5.40
CA GLN A 27 7.24 9.31 -4.36
C GLN A 27 7.18 7.86 -3.88
N ILE A 28 7.24 6.88 -4.80
CA ILE A 28 7.25 5.46 -4.44
C ILE A 28 8.47 5.12 -3.59
N GLU A 29 9.68 5.54 -3.99
CA GLU A 29 10.89 5.31 -3.19
C GLU A 29 10.80 5.97 -1.82
N LYS A 30 10.27 7.20 -1.74
CA LYS A 30 10.08 7.89 -0.46
C LYS A 30 9.08 7.18 0.45
N MET A 31 7.99 6.65 -0.11
CA MET A 31 7.02 5.84 0.66
C MET A 31 7.64 4.53 1.17
N LYS A 32 8.54 3.90 0.38
CA LYS A 32 9.28 2.71 0.82
C LYS A 32 10.18 3.02 2.01
N GLU A 33 10.94 4.11 1.96
CA GLU A 33 11.77 4.56 3.09
C GLU A 33 10.94 4.75 4.37
N LEU A 34 9.81 5.46 4.27
CA LEU A 34 8.90 5.69 5.40
C LEU A 34 8.30 4.38 5.95
N ALA A 35 7.97 3.44 5.07
CA ALA A 35 7.50 2.12 5.49
C ALA A 35 8.61 1.33 6.22
N GLU A 36 9.86 1.38 5.74
CA GLU A 36 11.01 0.77 6.42
C GLU A 36 11.24 1.39 7.80
N GLU A 37 11.19 2.71 7.92
CA GLU A 37 11.29 3.41 9.20
C GLU A 37 10.19 2.96 10.18
N ALA A 38 8.94 2.89 9.72
CA ALA A 38 7.82 2.41 10.52
C ALA A 38 8.04 0.96 11.02
N PHE A 39 8.54 0.07 10.17
CA PHE A 39 8.83 -1.31 10.58
C PHE A 39 9.98 -1.42 11.58
N ASN A 40 11.01 -0.58 11.43
CA ASN A 40 12.10 -0.48 12.40
C ASN A 40 11.63 0.07 13.76
N MET A 41 10.57 0.87 13.78
CA MET A 41 9.91 1.35 15.01
C MET A 41 8.97 0.31 15.64
N GLY A 42 8.81 -0.87 15.05
CA GLY A 42 8.01 -1.96 15.62
C GLY A 42 6.57 -2.05 15.10
N VAL A 43 6.20 -1.29 14.07
CA VAL A 43 4.89 -1.43 13.41
C VAL A 43 4.70 -2.85 12.88
N PHE A 44 3.49 -3.41 13.04
CA PHE A 44 3.22 -4.84 12.80
C PHE A 44 2.90 -5.16 11.33
N GLY A 45 2.48 -4.18 10.54
CA GLY A 45 2.04 -4.42 9.17
C GLY A 45 1.80 -3.14 8.36
N LEU A 46 1.42 -3.35 7.11
CA LEU A 46 1.03 -2.32 6.15
C LEU A 46 -0.41 -2.56 5.72
N SER A 47 -1.24 -1.52 5.77
CA SER A 47 -2.64 -1.59 5.34
C SER A 47 -2.85 -0.81 4.06
N PHE A 48 -3.38 -1.46 3.02
CA PHE A 48 -3.82 -0.86 1.78
C PHE A 48 -5.31 -0.58 1.80
N GLY A 49 -5.70 0.66 1.48
CA GLY A 49 -7.08 1.09 1.31
C GLY A 49 -7.37 1.43 -0.15
N LEU A 50 -7.36 0.45 -1.05
CA LEU A 50 -7.30 0.70 -2.50
C LEU A 50 -8.56 1.41 -3.04
N GLU A 51 -9.73 1.17 -2.45
CA GLU A 51 -10.95 1.93 -2.77
C GLU A 51 -10.79 3.43 -2.47
N TYR A 52 -10.05 3.77 -1.42
CA TYR A 52 -9.86 5.16 -1.00
C TYR A 52 -8.80 5.89 -1.83
N VAL A 53 -7.91 5.18 -2.51
CA VAL A 53 -6.89 5.75 -3.40
C VAL A 53 -6.96 5.08 -4.78
N PRO A 54 -8.04 5.31 -5.55
CA PRO A 54 -8.27 4.62 -6.81
C PRO A 54 -7.17 4.89 -7.86
N GLY A 55 -6.40 5.96 -7.73
CA GLY A 55 -5.24 6.26 -8.56
C GLY A 55 -3.96 5.53 -8.17
N SER A 56 -3.96 4.66 -7.14
CA SER A 56 -2.78 3.87 -6.80
C SER A 56 -2.48 2.83 -7.88
N SER A 57 -1.25 2.85 -8.39
CA SER A 57 -0.84 1.94 -9.47
C SER A 57 -0.51 0.55 -8.91
N LYS A 58 -0.56 -0.47 -9.77
CA LYS A 58 -0.13 -1.84 -9.40
C LYS A 58 1.34 -1.87 -8.97
N GLU A 59 2.19 -1.08 -9.62
CA GLU A 59 3.62 -0.97 -9.30
C GLU A 59 3.84 -0.40 -7.89
N GLU A 60 3.15 0.69 -7.56
CA GLU A 60 3.20 1.31 -6.23
C GLU A 60 2.86 0.30 -5.12
N VAL A 61 1.79 -0.47 -5.31
CA VAL A 61 1.33 -1.46 -4.33
C VAL A 61 2.33 -2.62 -4.21
N ILE A 62 2.85 -3.14 -5.33
CA ILE A 62 3.84 -4.23 -5.33
C ILE A 62 5.12 -3.79 -4.64
N GLU A 63 5.64 -2.61 -4.96
CA GLU A 63 6.89 -2.11 -4.40
C GLU A 63 6.83 -1.92 -2.88
N LEU A 64 5.72 -1.38 -2.37
CA LEU A 64 5.51 -1.28 -0.92
C LEU A 64 5.32 -2.66 -0.25
N SER A 65 4.68 -3.59 -0.96
CA SER A 65 4.48 -4.96 -0.46
C SER A 65 5.79 -5.72 -0.34
N LYS A 66 6.74 -5.52 -1.26
CA LYS A 66 8.11 -6.07 -1.16
C LYS A 66 8.83 -5.59 0.10
N VAL A 67 8.61 -4.33 0.49
CA VAL A 67 9.17 -3.81 1.75
C VAL A 67 8.58 -4.56 2.94
N ALA A 68 7.26 -4.70 3.03
CA ALA A 68 6.63 -5.47 4.11
C ALA A 68 7.14 -6.94 4.15
N ALA A 69 7.30 -7.57 2.98
CA ALA A 69 7.84 -8.92 2.87
C ALA A 69 9.30 -9.05 3.38
N LYS A 70 10.18 -8.08 3.06
CA LYS A 70 11.57 -8.01 3.55
C LYS A 70 11.63 -8.03 5.09
N TYR A 71 10.66 -7.42 5.75
CA TYR A 71 10.58 -7.34 7.22
C TYR A 71 9.69 -8.42 7.84
N GLY A 72 9.13 -9.35 7.05
CA GLY A 72 8.21 -10.39 7.54
C GLY A 72 6.91 -9.84 8.12
N LYS A 73 6.43 -8.71 7.62
CA LYS A 73 5.27 -7.98 8.13
C LYS A 73 4.00 -8.37 7.39
N LEU A 74 2.87 -8.29 8.09
CA LEU A 74 1.57 -8.60 7.51
C LEU A 74 1.11 -7.45 6.61
N ILE A 75 0.37 -7.82 5.57
CA ILE A 75 -0.32 -6.88 4.70
C ILE A 75 -1.83 -7.10 4.86
N SER A 76 -2.56 -6.02 5.12
CA SER A 76 -4.02 -6.02 5.04
C SER A 76 -4.46 -5.19 3.84
N ILE A 77 -5.50 -5.65 3.14
CA ILE A 77 -5.98 -5.00 1.91
C ILE A 77 -7.49 -4.84 2.01
N HIS A 78 -7.94 -3.59 1.98
CA HIS A 78 -9.29 -3.23 1.58
C HIS A 78 -9.28 -3.04 0.07
N THR A 79 -9.95 -3.96 -0.64
CA THR A 79 -9.92 -4.08 -2.11
C THR A 79 -10.46 -2.84 -2.81
N ARG A 80 -10.12 -2.68 -4.10
CA ARG A 80 -10.48 -1.49 -4.88
C ARG A 80 -11.98 -1.37 -5.18
N SER A 81 -12.69 -2.50 -5.16
CA SER A 81 -14.12 -2.61 -5.43
C SER A 81 -14.63 -3.93 -4.86
N ASP A 82 -15.77 -3.88 -4.17
CA ASP A 82 -16.43 -5.02 -3.54
C ASP A 82 -17.69 -5.46 -4.32
N CYS A 83 -17.99 -4.79 -5.44
CA CYS A 83 -19.20 -5.00 -6.26
C CYS A 83 -18.91 -5.88 -7.49
N TYR A 84 -19.39 -5.49 -8.68
CA TYR A 84 -19.34 -6.30 -9.90
C TYR A 84 -17.92 -6.73 -10.36
N GLU A 85 -16.88 -6.05 -9.87
CA GLU A 85 -15.47 -6.34 -10.19
C GLU A 85 -14.72 -7.11 -9.08
N GLY A 86 -15.42 -7.62 -8.06
CA GLY A 86 -14.81 -8.23 -6.87
C GLY A 86 -13.83 -9.37 -7.15
N LEU A 87 -14.03 -10.16 -8.22
CA LEU A 87 -13.08 -11.22 -8.61
C LEU A 87 -11.78 -10.66 -9.20
N THR A 88 -11.85 -9.53 -9.90
CA THR A 88 -10.69 -8.86 -10.49
C THR A 88 -9.87 -8.17 -9.40
N THR A 89 -10.53 -7.52 -8.44
CA THR A 89 -9.86 -6.85 -7.31
C THR A 89 -9.28 -7.85 -6.31
N LEU A 90 -9.94 -9.00 -6.11
CA LEU A 90 -9.36 -10.11 -5.34
C LEU A 90 -8.11 -10.66 -6.04
N ARG A 91 -8.10 -10.71 -7.37
CA ARG A 91 -6.90 -11.11 -8.13
C ARG A 91 -5.76 -10.10 -7.99
N GLU A 92 -6.05 -8.79 -7.96
CA GLU A 92 -5.07 -7.75 -7.62
C GLU A 92 -4.45 -8.03 -6.24
N ALA A 93 -5.26 -8.36 -5.24
CA ALA A 93 -4.79 -8.70 -3.90
C ALA A 93 -3.91 -9.97 -3.87
N ILE A 94 -4.26 -11.00 -4.64
CA ILE A 94 -3.46 -12.24 -4.74
C ILE A 94 -2.15 -12.01 -5.52
N ASP A 95 -2.17 -11.18 -6.56
CA ASP A 95 -0.99 -10.89 -7.37
C ASP A 95 0.10 -10.16 -6.57
N ILE A 96 -0.25 -9.49 -5.48
CA ILE A 96 0.71 -8.87 -4.55
C ILE A 96 1.60 -9.90 -3.85
N THR A 97 1.11 -11.12 -3.64
CA THR A 97 1.83 -12.17 -2.88
C THR A 97 2.72 -13.05 -3.75
N ARG A 98 2.81 -12.79 -5.06
CA ARG A 98 3.57 -13.59 -6.03
C ARG A 98 4.89 -12.91 -6.39
#